data_AF-A0A7X5VSU3-F1
#
_entry.id   AF-A0A7X5VSU3-F1
#
_cell.length_a   1.000
_cell.length_b   1.000
_cell.length_c   1.000
_cell.angle_alpha   90.00
_cell.angle_beta   90.00
_cell.angle_gamma   90.00
#
_symmetry.space_group_name_H-M   'P 1'
#
loop_
_entity.id
_entity.type
_entity.pdbx_description
1 polymer ?
#
loop_
_entity_poly.entity_id
_entity_poly.type
_entity_poly.pdbx_seq_one_letter_code
_entity_poly.pdbx_strand_id
1 'polypeptide(L)'
;RFGAASVNGEPAVILAIQKQPNANTLELTTRLDAEIARLRTELPAGVVIDAGIFRQVDFIRLAVDNVVAALRDGALLVIVILFLFLWNLRTTFISVVAIPLSLVTAVLTLRALGITINTMTLGGMAIAIGALVDDAIIAVENAFQRLRTRQGANEGISIVRDATREVLAPIVNATLIISIVFVPLFFLSGVEGRMLRPLGIAYVTSILASLLVAVTVTPVLASY
;
A
#
# COMPACT_ATOMS: atom_id res chain seq x y z
N ARG A 1 13.60 45.34 5.15
CA ARG A 1 14.62 44.66 6.00
C ARG A 1 14.37 43.16 5.85
N PHE A 2 15.24 42.44 5.13
CA PHE A 2 15.21 40.97 5.15
C PHE A 2 15.53 40.54 6.58
N GLY A 3 14.69 39.70 7.18
CA GLY A 3 14.92 39.19 8.53
C GLY A 3 16.23 38.41 8.57
N ALA A 4 16.99 38.54 9.66
CA ALA A 4 18.17 37.71 9.86
C ALA A 4 17.72 36.24 9.89
N ALA A 5 18.29 35.41 9.01
CA ALA A 5 18.09 33.97 9.07
C ALA A 5 18.86 33.42 10.27
N SER A 6 18.22 32.53 11.02
CA SER A 6 18.81 31.91 12.19
C SER A 6 18.37 30.46 12.29
N VAL A 7 19.26 29.62 12.80
CA VAL A 7 18.98 28.23 13.18
C VAL A 7 19.30 28.13 14.66
N ASN A 8 18.33 27.69 15.47
CA ASN A 8 18.46 27.56 16.93
C ASN A 8 18.97 28.82 17.66
N GLY A 9 18.71 30.03 17.13
CA GLY A 9 19.13 31.30 17.73
C GLY A 9 20.51 31.80 17.30
N GLU A 10 21.26 31.03 16.51
CA GLU A 10 22.54 31.45 15.94
C GLU A 10 22.35 32.02 14.52
N PRO A 11 23.13 33.04 14.09
CA PRO A 11 23.06 33.56 12.73
C PRO A 11 23.42 32.48 11.70
N ALA A 12 22.56 32.30 10.69
CA ALA A 12 22.73 31.25 9.69
C ALA A 12 22.38 31.75 8.29
N VAL A 13 22.90 31.04 7.27
CA VAL A 13 22.48 31.22 5.88
C VAL A 13 21.60 30.05 5.49
N ILE A 14 20.36 30.33 5.10
CA ILE A 14 19.39 29.31 4.67
C ILE A 14 19.49 29.15 3.15
N LEU A 15 19.81 27.94 2.71
CA LEU A 15 19.77 27.55 1.30
C LEU A 15 18.58 26.63 1.06
N ALA A 16 17.63 27.09 0.24
CA ALA A 16 16.46 26.28 -0.16
C ALA A 16 16.74 25.58 -1.49
N ILE A 17 16.75 24.24 -1.48
CA ILE A 17 16.94 23.44 -2.70
C ILE A 17 15.57 22.98 -3.19
N GLN A 18 15.18 23.43 -4.38
CA GLN A 18 13.96 22.97 -5.05
C GLN A 18 14.27 21.87 -6.05
N LYS A 19 13.51 20.79 -5.91
CA LYS A 19 13.51 19.63 -6.82
C LYS A 19 12.87 20.01 -8.16
N GLN A 20 13.49 19.59 -9.26
CA GLN A 20 12.88 19.69 -10.58
C GLN A 20 11.59 18.85 -10.68
N PRO A 21 10.64 19.23 -11.55
CA PRO A 21 9.46 18.41 -11.82
C PRO A 21 9.86 16.96 -12.15
N ASN A 22 9.13 15.97 -11.64
CA ASN A 22 9.36 14.53 -11.84
C ASN A 22 10.69 13.94 -11.31
N ALA A 23 11.60 14.74 -10.74
CA ALA A 23 12.81 14.18 -10.12
C ALA A 23 12.45 13.36 -8.86
N ASN A 24 13.11 12.21 -8.70
CA ASN A 24 12.95 11.32 -7.55
C ASN A 24 13.58 11.95 -6.31
N THR A 25 12.78 12.14 -5.26
CA THR A 25 13.23 12.78 -4.02
C THR A 25 14.32 11.96 -3.31
N LEU A 26 14.20 10.63 -3.23
CA LEU A 26 15.20 9.80 -2.56
C LEU A 26 16.55 9.87 -3.28
N GLU A 27 16.54 9.72 -4.61
CA GLU A 27 17.74 9.76 -5.41
C GLU A 27 18.42 11.13 -5.37
N LEU A 28 17.62 12.21 -5.52
CA LEU A 28 18.12 13.57 -5.43
C LEU A 28 18.76 13.84 -4.07
N THR A 29 18.13 13.39 -2.98
CA THR A 29 18.68 13.56 -1.63
C THR A 29 19.98 12.80 -1.44
N THR A 30 20.10 11.57 -1.96
CA THR A 30 21.37 10.82 -1.93
C THR A 30 22.49 11.55 -2.68
N ARG A 31 22.18 12.13 -3.86
CA ARG A 31 23.15 12.93 -4.62
C ARG A 31 23.54 14.21 -3.89
N LEU A 32 22.58 14.89 -3.27
CA LEU A 32 22.83 16.08 -2.46
C LEU A 32 23.72 15.77 -1.27
N ASP A 33 23.51 14.66 -0.57
CA ASP A 33 24.33 14.26 0.56
C ASP A 33 25.78 14.00 0.15
N ALA A 34 25.99 13.39 -1.01
CA ALA A 34 27.33 13.17 -1.56
C ALA A 34 28.04 14.49 -1.90
N GLU A 35 27.33 15.44 -2.53
CA GLU A 35 27.91 16.75 -2.85
C GLU A 35 28.14 17.62 -1.60
N ILE A 36 27.23 17.57 -0.62
CA ILE A 36 27.44 18.26 0.67
C ILE A 36 28.65 17.67 1.40
N ALA A 37 28.84 16.35 1.36
CA ALA A 37 30.02 15.72 1.94
C ALA A 37 31.33 16.17 1.27
N ARG A 38 31.33 16.37 -0.06
CA ARG A 38 32.46 16.95 -0.79
C ARG A 38 32.71 18.40 -0.38
N LEU A 39 31.67 19.23 -0.38
CA LEU A 39 31.78 20.65 -0.01
C LEU A 39 32.32 20.83 1.42
N ARG A 40 31.93 19.96 2.36
CA ARG A 40 32.46 19.98 3.73
C ARG A 40 33.98 19.85 3.81
N THR A 41 34.63 19.21 2.83
CA THR A 41 36.11 19.09 2.80
C THR A 41 36.81 20.32 2.25
N GLU A 42 36.12 21.18 1.51
CA GLU A 42 36.67 22.38 0.88
C GLU A 42 36.38 23.65 1.69
N LEU A 43 35.52 23.56 2.70
CA LEU A 43 35.08 24.70 3.48
C LEU A 43 36.13 25.18 4.50
N PRO A 44 36.21 26.51 4.75
CA PRO A 44 37.06 27.06 5.79
C PRO A 44 36.69 26.57 7.19
N ALA A 45 37.68 26.55 8.09
CA ALA A 45 37.45 26.23 9.49
C ALA A 45 36.40 27.18 10.10
N GLY A 46 35.36 26.61 10.72
CA GLY A 46 34.26 27.33 11.35
C GLY A 46 32.94 27.37 10.57
N VAL A 47 32.91 26.91 9.31
CA VAL A 47 31.65 26.77 8.56
C VAL A 47 31.05 25.39 8.79
N VAL A 48 29.84 25.36 9.35
CA VAL A 48 29.07 24.12 9.59
C VAL A 48 27.86 24.09 8.66
N ILE A 49 27.74 23.04 7.84
CA ILE A 49 26.54 22.80 7.03
C ILE A 49 25.60 21.87 7.81
N ASP A 50 24.44 22.38 8.21
CA ASP A 50 23.32 21.57 8.70
C ASP A 50 22.30 21.33 7.57
N ALA A 51 22.33 20.11 7.02
CA ALA A 51 21.40 19.67 5.98
C ALA A 51 20.12 19.02 6.57
N GLY A 52 20.04 18.83 7.88
CA GLY A 52 18.98 18.12 8.60
C GLY A 52 17.77 18.98 8.96
N ILE A 53 17.84 20.30 8.77
CA ILE A 53 16.80 21.25 9.21
C ILE A 53 15.42 20.93 8.61
N PHE A 54 15.37 20.64 7.31
CA PHE A 54 14.14 20.27 6.62
C PHE A 54 14.43 19.42 5.39
N ARG A 55 14.01 18.16 5.40
CA ARG A 55 14.20 17.24 4.27
C ARG A 55 12.91 16.49 3.98
N GLN A 56 12.44 16.59 2.74
CA GLN A 56 11.24 15.88 2.30
C GLN A 56 11.43 14.35 2.35
N VAL A 57 12.66 13.85 2.19
CA VAL A 57 12.95 12.41 2.22
C VAL A 57 12.62 11.76 3.57
N ASP A 58 12.80 12.49 4.68
CA ASP A 58 12.59 11.96 6.02
C ASP A 58 11.11 11.66 6.25
N PHE A 59 10.22 12.52 5.76
CA PHE A 59 8.78 12.28 5.75
C PHE A 59 8.41 11.07 4.89
N ILE A 60 9.05 10.89 3.73
CA ILE A 60 8.79 9.74 2.86
C ILE A 60 9.23 8.45 3.56
N ARG A 61 10.43 8.41 4.14
CA ARG A 61 10.93 7.24 4.88
C ARG A 61 10.04 6.91 6.07
N LEU A 62 9.69 7.91 6.89
CA LEU A 62 8.79 7.73 8.02
C LEU A 62 7.41 7.19 7.58
N ALA A 63 6.84 7.72 6.49
CA ALA A 63 5.58 7.22 5.96
C ALA A 63 5.68 5.77 5.47
N VAL A 64 6.76 5.41 4.77
CA VAL A 64 7.02 4.04 4.33
C VAL A 64 7.21 3.11 5.53
N ASP A 65 8.02 3.49 6.51
CA ASP A 65 8.29 2.70 7.71
C ASP A 65 7.00 2.48 8.51
N ASN A 66 6.15 3.50 8.64
CA ASN A 66 4.84 3.38 9.27
C ASN A 66 3.93 2.41 8.52
N VAL A 67 3.92 2.44 7.18
CA VAL A 67 3.13 1.50 6.37
C VAL A 67 3.67 0.07 6.54
N VAL A 68 4.98 -0.11 6.54
CA VAL A 68 5.61 -1.43 6.77
C VAL A 68 5.28 -1.96 8.15
N ALA A 69 5.36 -1.13 9.19
CA ALA A 69 4.98 -1.48 10.55
C ALA A 69 3.49 -1.86 10.64
N ALA A 70 2.61 -1.05 10.05
CA ALA A 70 1.17 -1.32 10.01
C ALA A 70 0.85 -2.62 9.26
N LEU A 71 1.52 -2.90 8.14
CA LEU A 71 1.38 -4.16 7.40
C LEU A 71 1.85 -5.35 8.21
N ARG A 72 2.99 -5.23 8.92
CA ARG A 72 3.51 -6.28 9.80
C ARG A 72 2.53 -6.57 10.93
N ASP A 73 2.10 -5.54 11.64
CA ASP A 73 1.24 -5.67 12.81
C ASP A 73 -0.16 -6.17 12.40
N GLY A 74 -0.69 -5.66 11.28
CA GLY A 74 -1.93 -6.14 10.68
C GLY A 74 -1.84 -7.59 10.21
N ALA A 75 -0.74 -7.99 9.55
CA ALA A 75 -0.54 -9.38 9.14
C ALA A 75 -0.47 -10.34 10.34
N LEU A 76 0.23 -9.95 11.41
CA LEU A 76 0.32 -10.76 12.63
C LEU A 76 -1.06 -10.93 13.27
N LEU A 77 -1.84 -9.85 13.36
CA LEU A 77 -3.18 -9.88 13.93
C LEU A 77 -4.13 -10.75 13.07
N VAL A 78 -4.06 -10.64 11.75
CA VAL A 78 -4.80 -11.50 10.82
C VAL A 78 -4.40 -12.97 10.99
N ILE A 79 -3.10 -13.30 11.09
CA ILE A 79 -2.64 -14.68 11.33
C ILE A 79 -3.26 -15.26 12.60
N VAL A 80 -3.25 -14.48 13.70
CA VAL A 80 -3.80 -14.93 14.99
C VAL A 80 -5.30 -15.19 14.89
N ILE A 81 -6.06 -14.26 14.29
CA ILE A 81 -7.52 -14.41 14.13
C ILE A 81 -7.83 -15.60 13.20
N LEU A 82 -7.16 -15.70 12.05
CA LEU A 82 -7.37 -16.79 11.10
C LEU A 82 -7.05 -18.15 11.72
N PHE A 83 -5.95 -18.26 12.46
CA PHE A 83 -5.60 -19.49 13.14
C PHE A 83 -6.67 -19.89 14.16
N LEU A 84 -7.20 -18.92 14.91
CA LEU A 84 -8.24 -19.15 15.92
C LEU A 84 -9.59 -19.57 15.32
N PHE A 85 -9.97 -19.00 14.16
CA PHE A 85 -11.25 -19.30 13.50
C PHE A 85 -11.19 -20.53 12.59
N LEU A 86 -10.14 -20.68 11.79
CA LEU A 86 -10.07 -21.72 10.75
C LEU A 86 -9.47 -23.04 11.26
N TRP A 87 -8.70 -23.00 12.36
CA TRP A 87 -7.93 -24.14 12.89
C TRP A 87 -7.14 -24.89 11.80
N ASN A 88 -6.74 -24.18 10.74
CA ASN A 88 -6.09 -24.77 9.58
C ASN A 88 -4.97 -23.86 9.07
N LEU A 89 -3.75 -24.40 9.13
CA LEU A 89 -2.53 -23.72 8.73
C LEU A 89 -2.48 -23.42 7.23
N ARG A 90 -3.08 -24.27 6.38
CA ARG A 90 -3.05 -24.09 4.92
C ARG A 90 -3.90 -22.90 4.49
N THR A 91 -5.14 -22.83 4.97
CA THR A 91 -6.05 -21.72 4.64
C THR A 91 -5.50 -20.39 5.16
N THR A 92 -4.99 -20.38 6.39
CA THR A 92 -4.33 -19.22 6.99
C THR A 92 -3.14 -18.75 6.14
N PHE A 93 -2.26 -19.67 5.71
CA PHE A 93 -1.10 -19.33 4.89
C PHE A 93 -1.49 -18.73 3.53
N ILE A 94 -2.50 -19.30 2.86
CA ILE A 94 -2.96 -18.79 1.55
C ILE A 94 -3.48 -17.36 1.69
N SER A 95 -4.31 -17.07 2.71
CA SER A 95 -4.82 -15.71 2.95
C SER A 95 -3.69 -14.72 3.26
N VAL A 96 -2.70 -15.13 4.06
CA VAL A 96 -1.55 -14.30 4.45
C VAL A 96 -0.66 -13.95 3.25
N VAL A 97 -0.55 -14.84 2.26
CA VAL A 97 0.18 -14.57 1.01
C VAL A 97 -0.65 -13.72 0.04
N ALA A 98 -1.97 -13.91 0.01
CA ALA A 98 -2.86 -13.17 -0.89
C ALA A 98 -2.87 -11.67 -0.60
N ILE A 99 -2.92 -11.26 0.68
CA ILE A 99 -2.97 -9.84 1.08
C ILE A 99 -1.79 -9.00 0.54
N PRO A 100 -0.51 -9.34 0.78
CA PRO A 100 0.62 -8.57 0.26
C PRO A 100 0.67 -8.61 -1.27
N LEU A 101 0.25 -9.71 -1.90
CA LEU A 101 0.20 -9.81 -3.35
C LEU A 101 -0.85 -8.85 -3.95
N SER A 102 -2.02 -8.73 -3.31
CA SER A 102 -3.05 -7.74 -3.68
C SER A 102 -2.52 -6.31 -3.56
N LEU A 103 -1.79 -5.99 -2.49
CA LEU A 103 -1.18 -4.67 -2.31
C LEU A 103 -0.11 -4.36 -3.36
N VAL A 104 0.77 -5.31 -3.66
CA VAL A 104 1.79 -5.16 -4.73
C VAL A 104 1.10 -4.94 -6.07
N THR A 105 0.06 -5.73 -6.37
CA THR A 105 -0.73 -5.59 -7.60
C THR A 105 -1.40 -4.21 -7.67
N ALA A 106 -1.93 -3.71 -6.55
CA ALA A 106 -2.51 -2.36 -6.46
C ALA A 106 -1.47 -1.27 -6.73
N VAL A 107 -0.28 -1.37 -6.12
CA VAL A 107 0.82 -0.40 -6.34
C VAL A 107 1.27 -0.41 -7.80
N LEU A 108 1.43 -1.58 -8.40
CA LEU A 108 1.80 -1.70 -9.81
C LEU A 108 0.74 -1.09 -10.73
N THR A 109 -0.54 -1.29 -10.40
CA THR A 109 -1.67 -0.72 -11.16
C THR A 109 -1.72 0.80 -11.02
N LEU A 110 -1.56 1.33 -9.81
CA LEU A 110 -1.48 2.79 -9.58
C LEU A 110 -0.30 3.41 -10.34
N ARG A 111 0.85 2.73 -10.35
CA ARG A 111 2.02 3.17 -11.11
C ARG A 111 1.75 3.16 -12.61
N ALA A 112 1.04 2.16 -13.13
CA ALA A 112 0.63 2.10 -14.53
C ALA A 112 -0.35 3.24 -14.89
N LEU A 113 -1.19 3.66 -13.94
CA LEU A 113 -2.08 4.82 -14.08
C LEU A 113 -1.37 6.18 -13.91
N GLY A 114 -0.06 6.20 -13.68
CA GLY A 114 0.73 7.42 -13.49
C GLY A 114 0.52 8.08 -12.12
N ILE A 115 -0.07 7.38 -11.16
CA ILE A 115 -0.34 7.89 -9.81
C ILE A 115 0.87 7.59 -8.91
N THR A 116 1.35 8.62 -8.22
CA THR A 116 2.49 8.50 -7.32
C THR A 116 2.08 8.08 -5.92
N ILE A 117 2.95 7.34 -5.24
CA ILE A 117 2.77 7.00 -3.83
C ILE A 117 3.02 8.27 -2.99
N ASN A 118 1.99 8.73 -2.32
CA ASN A 118 2.00 9.82 -1.36
C ASN A 118 1.11 9.47 -0.15
N THR A 119 1.08 10.34 0.85
CA THR A 119 0.32 10.14 2.09
C THR A 119 -1.16 9.86 1.85
N MET A 120 -1.80 10.51 0.87
CA MET A 120 -3.22 10.29 0.56
C MET A 120 -3.46 8.92 -0.09
N THR A 121 -2.61 8.52 -1.03
CA THR A 121 -2.72 7.18 -1.66
C THR A 121 -2.40 6.07 -0.67
N LEU A 122 -1.42 6.27 0.22
CA LEU A 122 -1.10 5.32 1.29
C LEU A 122 -2.26 5.20 2.28
N GLY A 123 -2.91 6.32 2.62
CA GLY A 123 -4.14 6.32 3.43
C GLY A 123 -5.26 5.50 2.76
N GLY A 124 -5.51 5.71 1.47
CA GLY A 124 -6.51 4.93 0.71
C GLY A 124 -6.20 3.44 0.70
N MET A 125 -4.94 3.06 0.47
CA MET A 125 -4.51 1.66 0.54
C MET A 125 -4.66 1.07 1.95
N ALA A 126 -4.30 1.82 2.99
CA ALA A 126 -4.40 1.37 4.38
C ALA A 126 -5.85 1.08 4.77
N ILE A 127 -6.79 1.93 4.38
CA ILE A 127 -8.23 1.69 4.59
C ILE A 127 -8.69 0.45 3.80
N ALA A 128 -8.14 0.23 2.60
CA ALA A 128 -8.50 -0.92 1.78
C ALA A 128 -8.04 -2.27 2.37
N ILE A 129 -7.02 -2.30 3.24
CA ILE A 129 -6.49 -3.55 3.83
C ILE A 129 -7.60 -4.39 4.45
N GLY A 130 -8.57 -3.78 5.15
CA GLY A 130 -9.70 -4.52 5.72
C GLY A 130 -10.51 -5.28 4.67
N ALA A 131 -10.88 -4.62 3.57
CA ALA A 131 -11.60 -5.24 2.46
C ALA A 131 -10.74 -6.31 1.74
N LEU A 132 -9.43 -6.07 1.61
CA LEU A 132 -8.49 -7.04 1.02
C LEU A 132 -8.46 -8.37 1.80
N VAL A 133 -8.50 -8.27 3.13
CA VAL A 133 -8.49 -9.41 4.03
C VAL A 133 -9.80 -10.20 3.87
N ASP A 134 -10.94 -9.52 3.86
CA ASP A 134 -12.25 -10.16 3.73
C ASP A 134 -12.39 -10.97 2.42
N ASP A 135 -12.00 -10.38 1.28
CA ASP A 135 -12.03 -11.05 -0.02
C ASP A 135 -11.19 -12.34 -0.03
N ALA A 136 -9.98 -12.27 0.55
CA ALA A 136 -9.07 -13.40 0.62
C ALA A 136 -9.61 -14.50 1.55
N ILE A 137 -10.23 -14.14 2.67
CA ILE A 137 -10.80 -15.10 3.62
C ILE A 137 -11.98 -15.82 2.99
N ILE A 138 -12.96 -15.08 2.44
CA ILE A 138 -14.18 -15.66 1.86
C ILE A 138 -13.82 -16.63 0.73
N ALA A 139 -12.87 -16.26 -0.13
CA ALA A 139 -12.43 -17.12 -1.23
C ALA A 139 -11.76 -18.41 -0.75
N VAL A 140 -10.84 -18.32 0.22
CA VAL A 140 -10.12 -19.48 0.78
C VAL A 140 -11.06 -20.40 1.56
N GLU A 141 -11.90 -19.82 2.43
CA GLU A 141 -12.81 -20.59 3.28
C GLU A 141 -13.81 -21.39 2.44
N ASN A 142 -14.40 -20.75 1.43
CA ASN A 142 -15.36 -21.43 0.57
C ASN A 142 -14.71 -22.54 -0.28
N ALA A 143 -13.49 -22.31 -0.80
CA ALA A 143 -12.73 -23.34 -1.48
C ALA A 143 -12.44 -24.54 -0.57
N PHE A 144 -11.99 -24.27 0.66
CA PHE A 144 -11.65 -25.31 1.63
C PHE A 144 -12.88 -26.08 2.13
N GLN A 145 -13.98 -25.40 2.43
CA GLN A 145 -15.23 -26.01 2.86
C GLN A 145 -15.76 -26.98 1.77
N ARG A 146 -15.67 -26.62 0.48
CA ARG A 146 -16.05 -27.50 -0.64
C ARG A 146 -15.16 -28.72 -0.75
N LEU A 147 -13.84 -28.55 -0.65
CA LEU A 147 -12.88 -29.65 -0.68
C LEU A 147 -13.13 -30.66 0.46
N ARG A 148 -13.52 -30.17 1.65
CA ARG A 148 -13.84 -31.03 2.80
C ARG A 148 -15.14 -31.80 2.63
N THR A 149 -16.16 -31.22 2.01
CA THR A 149 -17.47 -31.88 1.80
C THR A 149 -17.43 -32.92 0.66
N ARG A 150 -16.50 -32.79 -0.30
CA ARG A 150 -16.35 -33.72 -1.44
C ARG A 150 -15.14 -34.65 -1.32
N GLN A 151 -14.73 -35.01 -0.09
CA GLN A 151 -13.64 -35.97 0.14
C GLN A 151 -13.91 -37.29 -0.60
N GLY A 152 -13.09 -37.59 -1.63
CA GLY A 152 -13.17 -38.82 -2.43
C GLY A 152 -13.24 -38.61 -3.95
N ALA A 153 -13.51 -37.40 -4.43
CA ALA A 153 -13.47 -37.09 -5.87
C ALA A 153 -12.03 -36.73 -6.29
N ASN A 154 -11.52 -37.39 -7.33
CA ASN A 154 -10.13 -37.29 -7.82
C ASN A 154 -9.82 -35.99 -8.58
N GLU A 155 -10.56 -34.90 -8.30
CA GLU A 155 -10.55 -33.67 -9.09
C GLU A 155 -10.52 -32.41 -8.19
N GLY A 156 -9.48 -32.24 -7.38
CA GLY A 156 -9.33 -31.05 -6.52
C GLY A 156 -9.49 -29.72 -7.27
N ILE A 157 -9.02 -29.65 -8.52
CA ILE A 157 -9.11 -28.44 -9.37
C ILE A 157 -10.55 -28.15 -9.82
N SER A 158 -11.37 -29.16 -10.16
CA SER A 158 -12.75 -28.92 -10.58
C SER A 158 -13.62 -28.47 -9.41
N ILE A 159 -13.38 -29.04 -8.22
CA ILE A 159 -14.05 -28.66 -6.98
C ILE A 159 -13.70 -27.22 -6.59
N VAL A 160 -12.42 -26.84 -6.65
CA VAL A 160 -12.00 -25.47 -6.34
C VAL A 160 -12.57 -24.48 -7.35
N ARG A 161 -12.60 -24.83 -8.65
CA ARG A 161 -13.20 -23.97 -9.69
C ARG A 161 -14.69 -23.71 -9.44
N ASP A 162 -15.45 -24.75 -9.11
CA ASP A 162 -16.87 -24.64 -8.78
C ASP A 162 -17.09 -23.85 -7.49
N ALA A 163 -16.19 -24.04 -6.51
CA ALA A 163 -16.19 -23.26 -5.29
C ALA A 163 -16.00 -21.76 -5.58
N THR A 164 -14.95 -21.41 -6.31
CA THR A 164 -14.67 -20.02 -6.69
C THR A 164 -15.82 -19.38 -7.48
N ARG A 165 -16.47 -20.12 -8.39
CA ARG A 165 -17.59 -19.59 -9.18
C ARG A 165 -18.79 -19.16 -8.34
N GLU A 166 -19.07 -19.85 -7.23
CA GLU A 166 -20.20 -19.48 -6.36
C GLU A 166 -19.94 -18.21 -5.55
N VAL A 167 -18.70 -17.99 -5.10
CA VAL A 167 -18.35 -16.78 -4.33
C VAL A 167 -17.97 -15.59 -5.20
N LEU A 168 -17.66 -15.83 -6.49
CA LEU A 168 -17.28 -14.78 -7.42
C LEU A 168 -18.35 -13.68 -7.54
N ALA A 169 -19.62 -14.06 -7.75
CA ALA A 169 -20.69 -13.09 -7.94
C ALA A 169 -20.94 -12.21 -6.69
N PRO A 170 -21.02 -12.76 -5.46
CA PRO A 170 -21.08 -11.96 -4.24
C PRO A 170 -19.90 -11.00 -4.08
N ILE A 171 -18.66 -11.46 -4.26
CA ILE A 171 -17.47 -10.63 -4.09
C ILE A 171 -17.45 -9.49 -5.11
N VAL A 172 -17.67 -9.79 -6.39
CA VAL A 172 -17.73 -8.77 -7.45
C VAL A 172 -18.81 -7.73 -7.16
N ASN A 173 -19.99 -8.16 -6.71
CA ASN A 173 -21.07 -7.23 -6.35
C ASN A 173 -20.69 -6.35 -5.17
N ALA A 174 -20.06 -6.90 -4.13
CA ALA A 174 -19.57 -6.12 -3.00
C ALA A 174 -18.51 -5.10 -3.45
N THR A 175 -17.52 -5.52 -4.24
CA THR A 175 -16.48 -4.62 -4.78
C THR A 175 -17.09 -3.50 -5.63
N LEU A 176 -18.12 -3.78 -6.43
CA LEU A 176 -18.83 -2.78 -7.23
C LEU A 176 -19.60 -1.78 -6.37
N ILE A 177 -20.34 -2.25 -5.36
CA ILE A 177 -21.07 -1.37 -4.43
C ILE A 177 -20.10 -0.42 -3.74
N ILE A 178 -19.00 -0.96 -3.21
CA ILE A 178 -17.98 -0.16 -2.55
C ILE A 178 -17.35 0.83 -3.55
N SER A 179 -17.03 0.40 -4.78
CA SER A 179 -16.49 1.29 -5.81
C SER A 179 -17.44 2.47 -6.11
N ILE A 180 -18.75 2.21 -6.18
CA ILE A 180 -19.79 3.23 -6.41
C ILE A 180 -19.83 4.24 -5.26
N VAL A 181 -19.65 3.80 -4.00
CA VAL A 181 -19.60 4.72 -2.83
C VAL A 181 -18.49 5.75 -2.95
N PHE A 182 -17.38 5.43 -3.63
CA PHE A 182 -16.27 6.35 -3.86
C PHE A 182 -16.44 7.23 -5.11
N VAL A 183 -17.40 6.92 -6.01
CA VAL A 183 -17.66 7.70 -7.23
C VAL A 183 -17.90 9.20 -6.97
N PRO A 184 -18.66 9.61 -5.93
CA PRO A 184 -18.87 11.03 -5.62
C PRO A 184 -17.58 11.83 -5.37
N LEU A 185 -16.52 11.20 -4.85
CA LEU A 185 -15.24 11.89 -4.58
C LEU A 185 -14.58 12.45 -5.84
N PHE A 186 -14.85 11.86 -7.00
CA PHE A 186 -14.31 12.32 -8.28
C PHE A 186 -14.94 13.63 -8.74
N PHE A 187 -16.13 13.96 -8.27
CA PHE A 187 -16.83 15.20 -8.60
C PHE A 187 -16.46 16.37 -7.68
N LEU A 188 -15.78 16.10 -6.56
CA LEU A 188 -15.29 17.16 -5.66
C LEU A 188 -14.26 18.03 -6.36
N SER A 189 -14.38 19.35 -6.22
CA SER A 189 -13.47 20.35 -6.79
C SER A 189 -12.66 21.06 -5.71
N GLY A 190 -11.72 21.93 -6.10
CA GLY A 190 -10.94 22.72 -5.16
C GLY A 190 -9.84 21.95 -4.40
N VAL A 191 -9.64 22.29 -3.13
CA VAL A 191 -8.60 21.68 -2.27
C VAL A 191 -9.00 20.27 -1.86
N GLU A 192 -10.27 20.08 -1.48
CA GLU A 192 -10.83 18.80 -1.06
C GLU A 192 -10.69 17.74 -2.16
N GLY A 193 -11.06 18.08 -3.39
CA GLY A 193 -10.91 17.17 -4.54
C GLY A 193 -9.45 16.77 -4.79
N ARG A 194 -8.48 17.66 -4.61
CA ARG A 194 -7.05 17.33 -4.79
C ARG A 194 -6.53 16.38 -3.72
N MET A 195 -7.12 16.36 -2.53
CA MET A 195 -6.73 15.49 -1.43
C MET A 195 -7.48 14.15 -1.44
N LEU A 196 -8.79 14.19 -1.70
CA LEU A 196 -9.66 13.01 -1.60
C LEU A 196 -9.68 12.15 -2.87
N ARG A 197 -9.47 12.73 -4.07
CA ARG A 197 -9.41 11.93 -5.31
C ARG A 197 -8.28 10.90 -5.28
N PRO A 198 -7.02 11.23 -4.93
CA PRO A 198 -5.95 10.22 -4.84
C PRO A 198 -6.25 9.11 -3.82
N LEU A 199 -6.86 9.46 -2.69
CA LEU A 199 -7.29 8.50 -1.68
C LEU A 199 -8.33 7.53 -2.24
N GLY A 200 -9.35 8.06 -2.92
CA GLY A 200 -10.41 7.26 -3.53
C GLY A 200 -9.90 6.36 -4.65
N ILE A 201 -9.01 6.86 -5.53
CA ILE A 201 -8.41 6.02 -6.58
C ILE A 201 -7.60 4.89 -5.96
N ALA A 202 -6.74 5.20 -4.99
CA ALA A 202 -5.91 4.20 -4.33
C ALA A 202 -6.77 3.11 -3.67
N TYR A 203 -7.86 3.49 -3.01
CA TYR A 203 -8.78 2.55 -2.40
C TYR A 203 -9.47 1.66 -3.45
N VAL A 204 -10.10 2.24 -4.48
CA VAL A 204 -10.82 1.51 -5.54
C VAL A 204 -9.87 0.59 -6.31
N THR A 205 -8.67 1.06 -6.66
CA THR A 205 -7.65 0.24 -7.32
C THR A 205 -7.19 -0.91 -6.41
N SER A 206 -7.11 -0.70 -5.10
CA SER A 206 -6.70 -1.76 -4.15
C SER A 206 -7.73 -2.88 -4.06
N ILE A 207 -9.02 -2.56 -3.94
CA ILE A 207 -10.08 -3.59 -3.87
C ILE A 207 -10.26 -4.31 -5.22
N LEU A 208 -10.05 -3.63 -6.35
CA LEU A 208 -10.08 -4.29 -7.67
C LEU A 208 -8.88 -5.22 -7.86
N ALA A 209 -7.69 -4.81 -7.40
CA ALA A 209 -6.51 -5.67 -7.38
C ALA A 209 -6.72 -6.88 -6.46
N SER A 210 -7.36 -6.68 -5.30
CA SER A 210 -7.77 -7.75 -4.38
C SER A 210 -8.66 -8.78 -5.06
N LEU A 211 -9.73 -8.33 -5.71
CA LEU A 211 -10.64 -9.18 -6.46
C LEU A 211 -9.89 -9.99 -7.52
N LEU A 212 -8.97 -9.37 -8.26
CA LEU A 212 -8.17 -10.07 -9.27
C LEU A 212 -7.33 -11.19 -8.63
N VAL A 213 -6.64 -10.92 -7.52
CA VAL A 213 -5.85 -11.92 -6.79
C VAL A 213 -6.75 -13.02 -6.21
N ALA A 214 -7.89 -12.67 -5.63
CA ALA A 214 -8.85 -13.62 -5.05
C ALA A 214 -9.44 -14.59 -6.09
N VAL A 215 -9.59 -14.15 -7.35
CA VAL A 215 -10.16 -14.97 -8.43
C VAL A 215 -9.11 -15.76 -9.20
N THR A 216 -7.85 -15.34 -9.15
CA THR A 216 -6.76 -15.97 -9.93
C THR A 216 -5.80 -16.77 -9.06
N VAL A 217 -5.21 -16.13 -8.05
CA VAL A 217 -4.13 -16.71 -7.26
C VAL A 217 -4.67 -17.62 -6.17
N THR A 218 -5.72 -17.17 -5.45
CA THR A 218 -6.30 -17.94 -4.35
C THR A 218 -6.80 -19.33 -4.79
N PRO A 219 -7.52 -19.50 -5.91
CA PRO A 219 -7.97 -20.82 -6.36
C PRO A 219 -6.81 -21.72 -6.78
N VAL A 220 -5.77 -21.14 -7.40
CA VAL A 220 -4.58 -21.89 -7.79
C VAL A 220 -3.86 -22.40 -6.55
N LEU A 221 -3.63 -21.54 -5.55
CA LEU A 221 -2.98 -21.93 -4.30
C LEU A 221 -3.81 -22.93 -3.48
N ALA A 222 -5.14 -22.81 -3.50
CA ALA A 222 -6.04 -23.73 -2.81
C ALA A 222 -6.16 -25.10 -3.50
N SER A 223 -5.74 -25.22 -4.76
CA SER A 223 -5.79 -26.48 -5.52
C SER A 223 -4.62 -27.44 -5.23
N TYR A 224 -3.55 -26.95 -4.59
CA TYR A 224 -2.37 -27.71 -4.17
C TYR A 224 -2.42 -28.03 -2.66
#